data_AF-A0A368TFI0-F1
#
_entry.id   AF-A0A368TFI0-F1
#
_cell.length_a   1.000
_cell.length_b   1.000
_cell.length_c   1.000
_cell.angle_alpha   90.00
_cell.angle_beta   90.00
_cell.angle_gamma   90.00
#
_symmetry.space_group_name_H-M   'P 1'
#
loop_
_entity.id
_entity.type
_entity.pdbx_description
1 polymer ?
#
loop_
_entity_poly.entity_id
_entity_poly.type
_entity_poly.pdbx_seq_one_letter_code
_entity_poly.pdbx_strand_id
1 'polypeptide(L)'
;MINKTQNINIREAKKEDFYFVTGLMHEALEPYYGGDHKAHARRIFSTHISGGKDQIGHFSYEQKMFIITLDDVPAGMIHIVLDFRSYIK
;
A
#
# COMPACT_ATOMS: atom_id res chain seq x y z
N MET A 1 -3.14 31.73 -16.70
CA MET A 1 -2.54 30.49 -16.17
C MET A 1 -3.50 29.35 -16.50
N ILE A 2 -3.10 28.41 -17.34
CA ILE A 2 -3.94 27.23 -17.63
C ILE A 2 -3.81 26.31 -16.41
N ASN A 3 -4.90 26.12 -15.67
CA ASN A 3 -4.98 25.05 -14.68
C ASN A 3 -4.95 23.73 -15.46
N LYS A 4 -3.77 23.13 -15.58
CA LYS A 4 -3.63 21.80 -16.15
C LYS A 4 -4.22 20.84 -15.12
N THR A 5 -5.38 20.26 -15.42
CA THR A 5 -5.95 19.19 -14.60
C THR A 5 -4.93 18.04 -14.58
N GLN A 6 -4.34 17.77 -13.42
CA GLN A 6 -3.44 16.64 -13.25
C GLN A 6 -4.22 15.35 -13.47
N ASN A 7 -3.67 14.42 -14.24
CA ASN A 7 -4.33 13.14 -14.45
C ASN A 7 -4.09 12.27 -13.23
N ILE A 8 -5.17 11.89 -12.54
CA ILE A 8 -5.12 10.99 -11.39
C ILE A 8 -5.45 9.59 -11.88
N ASN A 9 -4.56 8.63 -11.63
CA ASN A 9 -4.79 7.22 -11.94
C ASN A 9 -4.51 6.35 -10.72
N ILE A 10 -5.12 5.16 -10.69
CA ILE A 10 -4.95 4.14 -9.65
C ILE A 10 -4.57 2.84 -10.34
N ARG A 11 -3.46 2.24 -9.91
CA ARG A 11 -2.98 0.94 -10.44
C ARG A 11 -2.52 0.03 -9.31
N GLU A 12 -2.49 -1.27 -9.55
CA GLU A 12 -1.86 -2.19 -8.60
C GLU A 12 -0.38 -1.83 -8.41
N ALA A 13 0.11 -1.98 -7.17
CA ALA A 13 1.50 -1.80 -6.84
C ALA A 13 2.36 -2.89 -7.49
N LYS A 14 3.50 -2.48 -8.02
CA LYS A 14 4.50 -3.33 -8.67
C LYS A 14 5.77 -3.33 -7.84
N LYS A 15 6.70 -4.24 -8.14
CA LYS A 15 7.97 -4.38 -7.40
C LYS A 15 8.76 -3.08 -7.35
N GLU A 16 8.71 -2.29 -8.43
CA GLU A 16 9.38 -1.00 -8.54
C GLU A 16 8.90 0.04 -7.51
N ASP A 17 7.67 -0.09 -7.00
CA ASP A 17 7.09 0.86 -6.04
C ASP A 17 7.59 0.65 -4.60
N PHE A 18 8.46 -0.34 -4.35
CA PHE A 18 8.89 -0.73 -3.01
C PHE A 18 9.48 0.44 -2.21
N TYR A 19 10.41 1.19 -2.79
CA TYR A 19 11.05 2.31 -2.10
C TYR A 19 10.09 3.46 -1.84
N PHE A 20 9.18 3.71 -2.79
CA PHE A 20 8.12 4.71 -2.62
C PHE A 20 7.21 4.33 -1.44
N VAL A 21 6.70 3.10 -1.41
CA VAL A 21 5.80 2.62 -0.34
C VAL A 21 6.49 2.64 1.02
N THR A 22 7.71 2.11 1.11
CA THR A 22 8.44 2.04 2.38
C THR A 22 8.82 3.42 2.93
N GLY A 23 9.19 4.36 2.04
CA GLY A 23 9.42 5.76 2.39
C GLY A 23 8.14 6.43 2.87
N LEU A 24 7.08 6.37 2.06
CA LEU A 24 5.78 6.98 2.34
C LEU A 24 5.21 6.52 3.68
N MET A 25 5.22 5.21 3.96
CA MET A 25 4.70 4.69 5.23
C MET A 25 5.55 5.13 6.43
N HIS A 26 6.87 5.19 6.28
CA HIS A 26 7.73 5.65 7.36
C HIS A 26 7.47 7.12 7.67
N GLU A 27 7.51 7.98 6.65
CA GLU A 27 7.33 9.43 6.78
C GLU A 27 5.94 9.79 7.31
N ALA A 28 4.88 9.08 6.86
CA ALA A 28 3.52 9.35 7.29
C ALA A 28 3.24 8.91 8.74
N LEU A 29 3.93 7.89 9.25
CA LEU A 29 3.64 7.28 10.55
C LEU A 29 4.64 7.69 11.65
N GLU A 30 5.89 7.98 11.31
CA GLU A 30 6.97 8.30 12.26
C GLU A 30 6.62 9.44 13.24
N PRO A 31 5.94 10.53 12.83
CA PRO A 31 5.55 11.59 13.76
C PRO A 31 4.50 11.17 14.80
N TYR A 32 3.74 10.10 14.55
CA TYR A 32 2.53 9.76 15.32
C TYR A 32 2.63 8.42 16.04
N TYR A 33 3.44 7.50 15.53
CA TYR A 33 3.54 6.13 16.01
C TYR A 33 5.01 5.75 16.21
N GLY A 34 5.27 4.91 17.21
CA GLY A 34 6.57 4.26 17.38
C GLY A 34 6.64 2.94 16.62
N GLY A 35 7.84 2.35 16.56
CA GLY A 35 8.09 1.04 15.94
C GLY A 35 8.81 1.13 14.59
N ASP A 36 9.10 -0.03 13.99
CA ASP A 36 9.79 -0.10 12.70
C ASP A 36 8.76 -0.11 11.54
N HIS A 37 8.37 1.09 11.12
CA HIS A 37 7.44 1.28 10.00
C HIS A 37 7.99 0.74 8.67
N LYS A 38 9.31 0.77 8.48
CA LYS A 38 9.92 0.23 7.25
C LYS A 38 9.81 -1.30 7.26
N ALA A 39 10.01 -1.97 8.39
CA ALA A 39 9.77 -3.41 8.51
C ALA A 39 8.30 -3.77 8.29
N HIS A 40 7.38 -2.97 8.84
CA HIS A 40 5.95 -3.19 8.64
C HIS A 40 5.58 -3.04 7.15
N ALA A 41 6.02 -1.97 6.49
CA ALA A 41 5.82 -1.71 5.07
C ALA A 41 6.37 -2.85 4.21
N ARG A 42 7.61 -3.30 4.50
CA ARG A 42 8.24 -4.44 3.81
C ARG A 42 7.37 -5.69 3.87
N ARG A 43 6.82 -6.01 5.04
CA ARG A 43 5.99 -7.20 5.24
C ARG A 43 4.72 -7.15 4.39
N ILE A 44 3.93 -6.07 4.50
CA ILE A 44 2.65 -5.97 3.77
C ILE A 44 2.87 -5.87 2.25
N PHE A 45 3.93 -5.20 1.82
CA PHE A 45 4.28 -5.10 0.40
C PHE A 45 4.72 -6.46 -0.16
N SER A 46 5.55 -7.20 0.58
CA SER A 46 5.96 -8.55 0.19
C SER A 46 4.77 -9.49 0.05
N THR A 47 3.78 -9.40 0.95
CA THR A 47 2.54 -10.17 0.86
C THR A 47 1.77 -9.83 -0.42
N HIS A 48 1.57 -8.54 -0.73
CA HIS A 48 0.93 -8.10 -1.97
C HIS A 48 1.65 -8.68 -3.21
N ILE A 49 2.97 -8.48 -3.31
CA ILE A 49 3.77 -8.97 -4.45
C ILE A 49 3.74 -10.50 -4.59
N SER A 50 3.57 -11.23 -3.49
CA SER A 50 3.50 -12.70 -3.47
C SER A 50 2.10 -13.24 -3.77
N GLY A 51 1.22 -12.43 -4.37
CA GLY A 51 -0.14 -12.82 -4.75
C GLY A 51 -1.18 -12.56 -3.67
N GLY A 52 -0.87 -11.69 -2.70
CA GLY A 52 -1.82 -11.16 -1.72
C GLY A 52 -2.31 -12.13 -0.65
N LYS A 53 -1.96 -13.42 -0.72
CA LYS A 53 -2.39 -14.44 0.25
C LYS A 53 -1.48 -14.43 1.47
N ASP A 54 -2.01 -14.06 2.62
CA ASP A 54 -1.31 -14.16 3.89
C ASP A 54 -1.37 -15.61 4.42
N GLN A 55 -0.34 -16.41 4.11
CA GLN A 55 -0.28 -17.82 4.51
C GLN A 55 0.01 -18.02 6.01
N ILE A 56 0.48 -16.99 6.71
CA ILE A 56 0.87 -17.06 8.13
C ILE A 56 -0.30 -16.64 9.05
N GLY A 57 -1.38 -16.09 8.48
CA GLY A 57 -2.66 -16.01 9.17
C GLY A 57 -2.61 -15.17 10.44
N HIS A 58 -2.16 -13.92 10.34
CA HIS A 58 -2.39 -13.02 11.45
C HIS A 58 -3.85 -12.52 11.44
N PHE A 59 -4.40 -11.89 10.40
CA PHE A 59 -5.83 -11.46 10.41
C PHE A 59 -6.49 -11.21 9.04
N SER A 60 -5.94 -11.69 7.91
CA SER A 60 -6.47 -11.33 6.57
C SER A 60 -6.48 -12.49 5.57
N TYR A 61 -7.58 -12.64 4.83
CA TYR A 61 -7.74 -13.55 3.70
C TYR A 61 -6.88 -13.13 2.50
N GLU A 62 -6.87 -11.83 2.21
CA GLU A 62 -6.17 -11.27 1.07
C GLU A 62 -5.72 -9.83 1.37
N GLN A 63 -4.56 -9.44 0.84
CA GLN A 63 -4.05 -8.08 0.91
C GLN A 63 -3.71 -7.60 -0.48
N LYS A 64 -4.22 -6.42 -0.84
CA LYS A 64 -3.91 -5.74 -2.10
C LYS A 64 -3.39 -4.34 -1.85
N MET A 65 -2.45 -3.92 -2.68
CA MET A 65 -1.90 -2.59 -2.64
C MET A 65 -2.04 -1.92 -4.00
N PHE A 66 -2.47 -0.67 -3.97
CA PHE A 66 -2.62 0.19 -5.13
C PHE A 66 -1.81 1.46 -4.95
N ILE A 67 -1.26 1.97 -6.05
CA ILE A 67 -0.56 3.23 -6.13
C ILE A 67 -1.45 4.24 -6.84
N ILE A 68 -1.60 5.40 -6.21
CA ILE A 68 -2.19 6.58 -6.83
C ILE A 68 -1.06 7.31 -7.54
N THR A 69 -1.25 7.64 -8.81
CA THR A 69 -0.29 8.42 -9.59
C THR A 69 -0.88 9.75 -10.04
N LEU A 70 -0.08 10.80 -10.00
CA LEU A 70 -0.35 12.10 -10.64
C LEU A 70 0.57 12.22 -11.84
N ASP A 71 0.00 12.26 -13.05
CA ASP A 71 0.78 12.28 -14.30
C ASP A 71 1.86 11.18 -14.33
N ASP A 72 1.46 9.95 -13.99
CA ASP A 72 2.29 8.73 -13.87
C ASP A 72 3.34 8.72 -12.75
N VAL A 73 3.46 9.79 -11.96
CA VAL A 73 4.34 9.84 -10.79
C VAL A 73 3.59 9.33 -9.56
N PRO A 74 4.13 8.33 -8.81
CA PRO A 74 3.55 7.89 -7.54
C PRO A 74 3.35 9.04 -6.57
N ALA A 75 2.12 9.18 -6.07
CA ALA A 75 1.70 10.27 -5.19
C ALA A 75 1.00 9.79 -3.91
N GLY A 76 0.55 8.53 -3.88
CA GLY A 76 -0.02 7.92 -2.69
C GLY A 76 -0.19 6.42 -2.83
N MET A 77 -0.67 5.79 -1.76
CA MET A 77 -1.00 4.36 -1.76
C MET A 77 -2.34 4.09 -1.09
N ILE A 78 -2.99 3.02 -1.53
CA ILE A 78 -4.15 2.43 -0.87
C ILE A 78 -3.77 0.99 -0.54
N HIS A 79 -3.87 0.63 0.74
CA HIS A 79 -3.70 -0.76 1.19
C HIS A 79 -5.05 -1.30 1.63
N ILE A 80 -5.49 -2.37 0.97
CA ILE A 80 -6.76 -3.05 1.25
C ILE A 80 -6.45 -4.39 1.90
N VAL A 81 -7.10 -4.64 3.03
CA VAL A 81 -7.01 -5.88 3.78
C VAL A 81 -8.39 -6.51 3.83
N LEU A 82 -8.54 -7.70 3.25
CA LEU A 82 -9.77 -8.47 3.32
C LEU A 82 -9.71 -9.33 4.59
N ASP A 83 -10.61 -9.07 5.53
CA ASP A 83 -10.76 -9.87 6.75
C ASP A 83 -11.84 -10.95 6.54
N PHE A 84 -11.57 -12.18 6.97
CA PHE A 84 -12.52 -13.30 6.94
C PHE A 84 -13.83 -12.97 7.69
N ARG A 85 -13.76 -12.16 8.75
CA ARG A 85 -14.93 -11.75 9.55
C ARG A 85 -15.91 -10.87 8.77
N SER A 86 -15.50 -10.32 7.63
CA SER A 86 -16.35 -9.50 6.75
C SER A 86 -17.20 -10.32 5.78
N TYR A 87 -16.87 -11.60 5.55
CA TYR A 87 -17.58 -12.49 4.60
C TYR A 87 -18.55 -13.47 5.25
N ILE A 88 -18.54 -13.58 6.58
CA ILE A 88 -19.49 -14.41 7.34
C ILE A 88 -20.43 -13.45 8.09
N LYS A 89 -21.44 -12.95 7.40
CA LYS A 89 -22.62 -12.29 7.99
C LYS A 89 -23.88 -12.96 7.48
#